data_AF-A0A951VEU5-F1
#
_entry.id   AF-A0A951VEU5-F1
#
_cell.length_a   1.000
_cell.length_b   1.000
_cell.length_c   1.000
_cell.angle_alpha   90.00
_cell.angle_beta   90.00
_cell.angle_gamma   90.00
#
_symmetry.space_group_name_H-M   'P 1'
#
loop_
_entity.id
_entity.type
_entity.pdbx_description
1 polymer ?
#
loop_
_entity_poly.entity_id
_entity_poly.type
_entity_poly.pdbx_seq_one_letter_code
_entity_poly.pdbx_strand_id
1 'polypeptide(L)'
;MTEKQKLLEAFKSLDFEALQNLLDDNRSYMEVPKDLFLSRLKQKVGEYKNLKSYDKVVEGTCNYCNKGCKAYKFKAENLPSLPLFFEEKDGKVTDIYLCHDLKEDNPDEHNFDIYFRFYEEEKVTFEASLEYKIILKRIERAVEEFNNLEKSGLVPIEEVVYWYNKCKPLAKELKLDSLYVRKEYKAYKHIASLYREVSYLVHNFENISLAKNALDAYYKINREDEKSIVKWLLENDDNYFIDLKKTDNWKKTGFIILETNPKLLVDCNGYLDGFLLNEIYSDHFDQIMEKYQPTNEHFEQNGGRVQYSLKNYLKLHNKYLDLL
;
A
#
# COMPACT_ATOMS: atom_id res chain seq x y z
N MET A 1 -28.66 -8.56 32.11
CA MET A 1 -27.65 -8.13 31.13
C MET A 1 -28.20 -8.39 29.74
N THR A 2 -28.32 -7.36 28.90
CA THR A 2 -28.84 -7.49 27.53
C THR A 2 -27.86 -8.28 26.65
N GLU A 3 -28.34 -8.80 25.52
CA GLU A 3 -27.49 -9.48 24.51
C GLU A 3 -26.31 -8.60 24.10
N LYS A 4 -26.59 -7.34 23.76
CA LYS A 4 -25.57 -6.35 23.41
C LYS A 4 -24.54 -6.13 24.52
N GLN A 5 -24.95 -6.04 25.79
CA GLN A 5 -24.01 -5.89 26.90
C GLN A 5 -23.07 -7.09 27.01
N LYS A 6 -23.58 -8.32 26.83
CA LYS A 6 -22.73 -9.53 26.82
C LYS A 6 -21.73 -9.50 25.67
N LEU A 7 -22.17 -9.07 24.49
CA LEU A 7 -21.30 -8.91 23.32
C LEU A 7 -20.22 -7.87 23.57
N LEU A 8 -20.57 -6.69 24.09
CA LEU A 8 -19.60 -5.64 24.44
C LEU A 8 -18.55 -6.19 25.42
N GLU A 9 -18.94 -6.90 26.46
CA GLU A 9 -17.97 -7.50 27.39
C GLU A 9 -17.09 -8.55 26.71
N ALA A 10 -17.65 -9.41 25.84
CA ALA A 10 -16.88 -10.43 25.12
C ALA A 10 -15.87 -9.82 24.13
N PHE A 11 -16.23 -8.75 23.42
CA PHE A 11 -15.28 -8.00 22.58
C PHE A 11 -14.22 -7.29 23.42
N LYS A 12 -14.60 -6.72 24.57
CA LYS A 12 -13.68 -6.06 25.49
C LYS A 12 -12.64 -7.05 26.04
N SER A 13 -13.06 -8.25 26.44
CA SER A 13 -12.16 -9.29 26.94
C SER A 13 -11.44 -10.10 25.84
N LEU A 14 -11.77 -9.85 24.56
CA LEU A 14 -11.32 -10.65 23.42
C LEU A 14 -11.62 -12.16 23.59
N ASP A 15 -12.74 -12.47 24.23
CA ASP A 15 -13.20 -13.84 24.48
C ASP A 15 -13.90 -14.39 23.23
N PHE A 16 -13.10 -14.95 22.33
CA PHE A 16 -13.60 -15.54 21.08
C PHE A 16 -14.50 -16.76 21.29
N GLU A 17 -14.37 -17.48 22.41
CA GLU A 17 -15.27 -18.59 22.74
C GLU A 17 -16.65 -18.06 23.14
N ALA A 18 -16.71 -17.03 23.97
CA ALA A 18 -17.94 -16.34 24.28
C ALA A 18 -18.58 -15.72 23.02
N LEU A 19 -17.80 -15.07 22.16
CA LEU A 19 -18.29 -14.52 20.89
C LEU A 19 -18.87 -15.61 19.98
N GLN A 20 -18.21 -16.77 19.87
CA GLN A 20 -18.71 -17.90 19.09
C GLN A 20 -20.09 -18.36 19.57
N ASN A 21 -20.31 -18.37 20.89
CA ASN A 21 -21.57 -18.81 21.52
C ASN A 21 -22.67 -17.74 21.50
N LEU A 22 -22.31 -16.46 21.58
CA LEU A 22 -23.27 -15.34 21.64
C LEU A 22 -23.82 -14.95 20.28
N LEU A 23 -23.03 -15.11 19.20
CA LEU A 23 -23.42 -14.76 17.85
C LEU A 23 -24.21 -15.90 17.17
N ASP A 24 -25.25 -15.55 16.42
CA ASP A 24 -26.18 -16.47 15.76
C ASP A 24 -25.52 -17.12 14.53
N ASP A 25 -25.50 -18.46 14.47
CA ASP A 25 -24.96 -19.25 13.36
C ASP A 25 -25.69 -19.00 12.03
N ASN A 26 -26.94 -18.56 12.08
CA ASN A 26 -27.77 -18.35 10.88
C ASN A 26 -27.66 -16.91 10.34
N ARG A 27 -26.79 -16.08 10.92
CA ARG A 27 -26.58 -14.69 10.51
C ARG A 27 -25.20 -14.51 9.87
N SER A 28 -25.11 -13.50 9.02
CA SER A 28 -23.84 -12.96 8.56
C SER A 28 -23.41 -11.79 9.43
N TYR A 29 -22.10 -11.59 9.52
CA TYR A 29 -21.50 -10.43 10.17
C TYR A 29 -20.52 -9.79 9.19
N MET A 30 -20.70 -8.51 8.85
CA MET A 30 -20.06 -7.86 7.70
C MET A 30 -20.28 -8.64 6.39
N GLU A 31 -21.50 -9.16 6.19
CA GLU A 31 -21.91 -9.95 5.01
C GLU A 31 -21.21 -11.31 4.84
N VAL A 32 -20.40 -11.78 5.80
CA VAL A 32 -19.74 -13.10 5.76
C VAL A 32 -20.26 -14.04 6.86
N PRO A 33 -20.09 -15.38 6.74
CA PRO A 33 -20.45 -16.31 7.81
C PRO A 33 -19.76 -16.00 9.13
N LYS A 34 -20.42 -16.27 10.26
CA LYS A 34 -19.90 -16.03 11.62
C LYS A 34 -18.46 -16.53 11.81
N ASP A 35 -18.19 -17.77 11.44
CA ASP A 35 -16.87 -18.37 11.64
C ASP A 35 -15.76 -17.62 10.90
N LEU A 36 -16.04 -17.15 9.67
CA LEU A 36 -15.10 -16.37 8.90
C LEU A 36 -14.89 -14.98 9.49
N PHE A 37 -15.97 -14.33 9.96
CA PHE A 37 -15.90 -13.05 10.66
C PHE A 37 -14.99 -13.14 11.89
N LEU A 38 -15.26 -14.10 12.78
CA LEU A 38 -14.50 -14.30 14.01
C LEU A 38 -13.06 -14.73 13.74
N SER A 39 -12.83 -15.61 12.76
CA SER A 39 -11.48 -16.01 12.37
C SER A 39 -10.66 -14.82 11.86
N ARG A 40 -11.24 -13.95 11.03
CA ARG A 40 -10.54 -12.75 10.49
C ARG A 40 -10.26 -11.74 11.60
N LEU A 41 -11.23 -11.50 12.48
CA LEU A 41 -11.04 -10.63 13.64
C LEU A 41 -9.92 -11.17 14.55
N LYS A 42 -9.94 -12.46 14.87
CA LYS A 42 -8.91 -13.12 15.69
C LYS A 42 -7.52 -13.03 15.07
N GLN A 43 -7.43 -13.26 13.76
CA GLN A 43 -6.17 -13.09 13.02
C GLN A 43 -5.64 -11.67 13.15
N LYS A 44 -6.50 -10.66 12.99
CA LYS A 44 -6.14 -9.24 12.97
C LYS A 44 -5.75 -8.71 14.35
N VAL A 45 -6.48 -9.09 15.39
CA VAL A 45 -6.09 -8.83 16.78
C VAL A 45 -4.77 -9.53 17.09
N GLY A 46 -4.57 -10.75 16.61
CA GLY A 46 -3.36 -11.55 16.82
C GLY A 46 -2.07 -10.97 16.21
N GLU A 47 -2.16 -10.02 15.27
CA GLU A 47 -1.01 -9.24 14.78
C GLU A 47 -0.36 -8.41 15.91
N TYR A 48 -1.12 -8.11 16.97
CA TYR A 48 -0.69 -7.32 18.13
C TYR A 48 -0.52 -8.21 19.37
N LYS A 49 0.69 -8.79 19.55
CA LYS A 49 0.98 -9.78 20.61
C LYS A 49 0.57 -9.35 22.03
N ASN A 50 0.67 -8.06 22.34
CA ASN A 50 0.39 -7.48 23.66
C ASN A 50 -1.10 -7.16 23.89
N LEU A 51 -1.92 -7.19 22.84
CA LEU A 51 -3.35 -6.93 22.97
C LEU A 51 -4.07 -8.21 23.40
N LYS A 52 -4.37 -8.32 24.71
CA LYS A 52 -5.09 -9.45 25.32
C LYS A 52 -6.51 -9.11 25.72
N SER A 53 -6.78 -7.85 25.98
CA SER A 53 -8.09 -7.28 26.28
C SER A 53 -8.04 -5.77 26.07
N TYR A 54 -9.21 -5.14 26.10
CA TYR A 54 -9.37 -3.69 26.11
C TYR A 54 -9.70 -3.19 27.52
N ASP A 55 -9.13 -2.05 27.90
CA ASP A 55 -9.30 -1.46 29.22
C ASP A 55 -10.71 -0.86 29.39
N LYS A 56 -11.18 -0.20 28.33
CA LYS A 56 -12.46 0.52 28.33
C LYS A 56 -13.19 0.41 26.99
N VAL A 57 -14.50 0.62 27.07
CA VAL A 57 -15.38 0.77 25.91
C VAL A 57 -15.93 2.19 25.95
N VAL A 58 -15.69 2.96 24.90
CA VAL A 58 -16.18 4.34 24.78
C VAL A 58 -17.34 4.35 23.80
N GLU A 59 -18.42 5.02 24.17
CA GLU A 59 -19.53 5.28 23.27
C GLU A 59 -19.23 6.51 22.41
N GLY A 60 -19.57 6.44 21.12
CA GLY A 60 -19.47 7.57 20.21
C GLY A 60 -20.51 7.50 19.11
N THR A 61 -20.40 8.43 18.16
CA THR A 61 -21.30 8.50 17.00
C THR A 61 -20.50 8.22 15.73
N CYS A 62 -20.98 7.30 14.90
CA CYS A 62 -20.40 7.11 13.58
C CYS A 62 -20.67 8.34 12.70
N ASN A 63 -19.64 8.88 12.06
CA ASN A 63 -19.73 10.08 11.24
C ASN A 63 -19.66 9.80 9.72
N TYR A 64 -19.39 8.55 9.33
CA TYR A 64 -19.25 8.14 7.94
C TYR A 64 -20.15 6.95 7.56
N CYS A 65 -19.81 5.73 8.01
CA CYS A 65 -20.41 4.48 7.52
C CYS A 65 -21.90 4.35 7.87
N ASN A 66 -22.24 4.57 9.14
CA ASN A 66 -23.58 4.52 9.70
C ASN A 66 -23.87 5.87 10.34
N LYS A 67 -23.84 6.93 9.52
CA LYS A 67 -23.81 8.31 9.99
C LYS A 67 -24.94 8.63 10.98
N GLY A 68 -24.57 9.13 12.15
CA GLY A 68 -25.50 9.47 13.24
C GLY A 68 -25.87 8.30 14.15
N CYS A 69 -25.48 7.08 13.81
CA CYS A 69 -25.74 5.91 14.66
C CYS A 69 -24.69 5.79 15.77
N LYS A 70 -25.15 5.27 16.91
CA LYS A 70 -24.32 4.97 18.07
C LYS A 70 -23.36 3.82 17.77
N ALA A 71 -22.08 4.03 18.01
CA ALA A 71 -21.01 3.04 17.85
C ALA A 71 -20.13 3.00 19.10
N TYR A 72 -19.31 1.96 19.21
CA TYR A 72 -18.48 1.70 20.39
C TYR A 72 -17.02 1.54 19.97
N LYS A 73 -16.13 2.14 20.74
CA LYS A 73 -14.69 2.04 20.55
C LYS A 73 -14.07 1.28 21.72
N PHE A 74 -13.46 0.14 21.43
CA PHE A 74 -12.73 -0.66 22.40
C PHE A 74 -11.29 -0.17 22.43
N LYS A 75 -10.83 0.32 23.59
CA LYS A 75 -9.55 1.02 23.74
C LYS A 75 -8.66 0.34 24.77
N ALA A 76 -7.38 0.22 24.44
CA ALA A 76 -6.32 -0.23 25.32
C ALA A 76 -5.16 0.78 25.24
N GLU A 77 -4.48 1.00 26.35
CA GLU A 77 -3.38 1.98 26.40
C GLU A 77 -2.25 1.63 25.42
N ASN A 78 -1.82 2.59 24.60
CA ASN A 78 -0.74 2.44 23.60
C ASN A 78 -0.91 1.27 22.62
N LEU A 79 -2.15 0.82 22.39
CA LEU A 79 -2.50 -0.31 21.52
C LEU A 79 -3.60 0.10 20.53
N PRO A 80 -3.74 -0.61 19.39
CA PRO A 80 -4.77 -0.28 18.43
C PRO A 80 -6.16 -0.44 19.03
N SER A 81 -7.05 0.50 18.72
CA SER A 81 -8.45 0.43 19.13
C SER A 81 -9.27 -0.38 18.13
N LEU A 82 -10.45 -0.86 18.53
CA LEU A 82 -11.40 -1.52 17.64
C LEU A 82 -12.73 -0.75 17.67
N PRO A 83 -13.06 0.03 16.63
CA PRO A 83 -14.35 0.72 16.56
C PRO A 83 -15.40 -0.15 15.87
N LEU A 84 -16.51 -0.44 16.56
CA LEU A 84 -17.60 -1.29 16.07
C LEU A 84 -18.96 -0.59 16.14
N PHE A 85 -19.75 -0.79 15.10
CA PHE A 85 -21.18 -0.49 15.08
C PHE A 85 -21.95 -1.81 15.22
N PHE A 86 -22.89 -1.86 16.16
CA PHE A 86 -23.78 -3.01 16.37
C PHE A 86 -25.14 -2.64 15.78
N GLU A 87 -25.52 -3.29 14.69
CA GLU A 87 -26.84 -3.11 14.11
C GLU A 87 -27.85 -3.87 14.97
N GLU A 88 -28.97 -3.22 15.31
CA GLU A 88 -30.00 -3.78 16.18
C GLU A 88 -31.37 -3.73 15.52
N LYS A 89 -32.11 -4.84 15.61
CA LYS A 89 -33.52 -4.93 15.23
C LYS A 89 -34.28 -5.68 16.31
N ASP A 90 -35.39 -5.09 16.77
CA ASP A 90 -36.25 -5.66 17.82
C ASP A 90 -35.47 -6.07 19.10
N GLY A 91 -34.45 -5.27 19.46
CA GLY A 91 -33.62 -5.49 20.64
C GLY A 91 -32.56 -6.60 20.52
N LYS A 92 -32.35 -7.16 19.32
CA LYS A 92 -31.33 -8.17 19.02
C LYS A 92 -30.28 -7.62 18.06
N VAL A 93 -29.03 -8.07 18.19
CA VAL A 93 -27.96 -7.68 17.27
C VAL A 93 -28.11 -8.44 15.96
N THR A 94 -28.31 -7.73 14.85
CA THR A 94 -28.46 -8.30 13.50
C THR A 94 -27.17 -8.42 12.74
N ASP A 95 -26.24 -7.48 12.94
CA ASP A 95 -24.94 -7.46 12.29
C ASP A 95 -23.97 -6.61 13.13
N ILE A 96 -22.67 -6.73 12.86
CA ILE A 96 -21.59 -5.99 13.50
C ILE A 96 -20.65 -5.51 12.41
N TYR A 97 -20.43 -4.20 12.33
CA TYR A 97 -19.58 -3.57 11.32
C TYR A 97 -18.42 -2.82 11.96
N LEU A 98 -17.29 -2.71 11.25
CA LEU A 98 -16.26 -1.74 11.60
C LEU A 98 -16.79 -0.30 11.42
N CYS A 99 -16.47 0.57 12.36
CA CYS A 99 -16.79 1.99 12.28
C CYS A 99 -15.52 2.79 11.92
N HIS A 100 -15.40 3.20 10.66
CA HIS A 100 -14.17 3.86 10.15
C HIS A 100 -13.98 5.33 10.58
N ASP A 101 -15.03 5.96 11.11
CA ASP A 101 -15.00 7.37 11.52
C ASP A 101 -15.92 7.53 12.74
N LEU A 102 -15.44 7.07 13.89
CA LEU A 102 -16.14 7.18 15.16
C LEU A 102 -15.73 8.49 15.83
N LYS A 103 -16.71 9.39 16.02
CA LYS A 103 -16.53 10.63 16.79
C LYS A 103 -16.83 10.37 18.26
N GLU A 104 -15.82 10.57 19.12
CA GLU A 104 -15.93 10.56 20.58
C GLU A 104 -15.67 11.97 21.14
N ASP A 105 -16.15 12.25 22.35
CA ASP A 105 -16.03 13.58 22.96
C ASP A 105 -14.59 13.94 23.34
N ASN A 106 -13.82 12.95 23.78
CA ASN A 106 -12.43 13.12 24.22
C ASN A 106 -11.52 12.11 23.49
N PRO A 107 -11.08 12.40 22.25
CA PRO A 107 -10.23 11.51 21.47
C PRO A 107 -8.80 11.47 22.01
N ASP A 108 -8.15 10.31 21.89
CA ASP A 108 -6.74 10.16 22.24
C ASP A 108 -5.85 10.73 21.11
N GLU A 109 -4.71 11.32 21.46
CA GLU A 109 -3.74 11.87 20.48
C GLU A 109 -3.11 10.79 19.59
N HIS A 110 -2.96 9.57 20.11
CA HIS A 110 -2.30 8.45 19.42
C HIS A 110 -3.31 7.33 19.16
N ASN A 111 -4.13 7.53 18.14
CA ASN A 111 -5.23 6.63 17.84
C ASN A 111 -5.06 6.00 16.46
N PHE A 112 -4.76 4.70 16.44
CA PHE A 112 -4.84 3.87 15.23
C PHE A 112 -5.82 2.72 15.49
N ASP A 113 -6.63 2.40 14.49
CA ASP A 113 -7.73 1.44 14.61
C ASP A 113 -7.40 0.12 13.89
N ILE A 114 -7.80 -1.00 14.48
CA ILE A 114 -7.81 -2.30 13.81
C ILE A 114 -8.78 -2.23 12.63
N TYR A 115 -8.27 -2.49 11.44
CA TYR A 115 -9.04 -2.53 10.21
C TYR A 115 -8.94 -3.91 9.54
N PHE A 116 -10.07 -4.41 9.06
CA PHE A 116 -10.11 -5.57 8.20
C PHE A 116 -11.32 -5.51 7.26
N ARG A 117 -11.25 -6.29 6.19
CA ARG A 117 -12.27 -6.39 5.16
C ARG A 117 -12.36 -7.82 4.66
N PHE A 118 -13.46 -8.12 3.99
CA PHE A 118 -13.68 -9.40 3.32
C PHE A 118 -13.72 -9.20 1.81
N TYR A 119 -13.28 -10.21 1.08
CA TYR A 119 -13.42 -10.23 -0.37
C TYR A 119 -14.88 -10.45 -0.76
N GLU A 120 -15.27 -10.00 -1.94
CA GLU A 120 -16.64 -10.24 -2.44
C GLU A 120 -16.95 -11.74 -2.51
N GLU A 121 -15.99 -12.61 -2.85
CA GLU A 121 -16.21 -14.06 -2.88
C GLU A 121 -16.42 -14.70 -1.50
N GLU A 122 -16.12 -13.97 -0.42
CA GLU A 122 -16.29 -14.45 0.95
C GLU A 122 -17.69 -14.16 1.50
N LYS A 123 -18.48 -13.33 0.80
CA LYS A 123 -19.81 -12.89 1.25
C LYS A 123 -20.87 -13.96 1.03
N VAL A 124 -21.83 -14.07 1.95
CA VAL A 124 -22.92 -15.06 1.89
C VAL A 124 -23.85 -14.86 0.69
N THR A 125 -23.93 -13.63 0.18
CA THR A 125 -24.75 -13.25 -0.98
C THR A 125 -23.98 -13.34 -2.29
N PHE A 126 -22.72 -13.77 -2.27
CA PHE A 126 -21.93 -13.84 -3.48
C PHE A 126 -22.43 -14.95 -4.41
N GLU A 127 -22.88 -14.54 -5.58
CA GLU A 127 -23.16 -15.43 -6.69
C GLU A 127 -22.27 -15.05 -7.88
N ALA A 128 -21.47 -16.02 -8.34
CA ALA A 128 -20.57 -15.81 -9.46
C ALA A 128 -21.35 -15.56 -10.76
N SER A 129 -21.44 -14.29 -11.15
CA SER A 129 -22.06 -13.87 -12.41
C SER A 129 -21.30 -14.44 -13.62
N LEU A 130 -21.97 -14.50 -14.78
CA LEU A 130 -21.31 -14.90 -16.03
C LEU A 130 -20.14 -13.97 -16.36
N GLU A 131 -20.30 -12.66 -16.14
CA GLU A 131 -19.25 -11.66 -16.31
C GLU A 131 -18.04 -11.95 -15.43
N TYR A 132 -18.25 -12.21 -14.13
CA TYR A 132 -17.18 -12.58 -13.19
C TYR A 132 -16.43 -13.84 -13.68
N LYS A 133 -17.15 -14.86 -14.14
CA LYS A 133 -16.53 -16.09 -14.67
C LYS A 133 -15.70 -15.84 -15.94
N ILE A 134 -16.15 -14.95 -16.83
CA ILE A 134 -15.40 -14.56 -18.03
C ILE A 134 -14.12 -13.81 -17.64
N ILE A 135 -14.23 -12.88 -16.69
CA ILE A 135 -13.08 -12.15 -16.14
C ILE A 135 -12.08 -13.11 -15.52
N LEU A 136 -12.54 -14.06 -14.70
CA LEU A 136 -11.68 -15.04 -14.04
C LEU A 136 -10.85 -15.84 -15.06
N LYS A 137 -11.46 -16.33 -16.14
CA LYS A 137 -10.73 -17.03 -17.22
C LYS A 137 -9.67 -16.16 -17.90
N ARG A 138 -9.94 -14.87 -18.06
CA ARG A 138 -8.96 -13.92 -18.64
C ARG A 138 -7.79 -13.67 -17.69
N ILE A 139 -8.08 -13.60 -16.38
CA ILE A 139 -7.06 -13.50 -15.33
C ILE A 139 -6.20 -14.76 -15.32
N GLU A 140 -6.82 -15.95 -15.28
CA GLU A 140 -6.12 -17.24 -15.31
C GLU A 140 -5.20 -17.33 -16.52
N ARG A 141 -5.68 -16.95 -17.71
CA ARG A 141 -4.86 -16.91 -18.92
C ARG A 141 -3.70 -15.93 -18.82
N ALA A 142 -3.92 -14.71 -18.32
CA ALA A 142 -2.86 -13.71 -18.20
C ALA A 142 -1.77 -14.16 -17.19
N VAL A 143 -2.18 -14.80 -16.10
CA VAL A 143 -1.29 -15.40 -15.10
C VAL A 143 -0.52 -16.57 -15.71
N GLU A 144 -1.18 -17.47 -16.44
CA GLU A 144 -0.52 -18.60 -17.11
C GLU A 144 0.51 -18.12 -18.13
N GLU A 145 0.16 -17.12 -18.95
CA GLU A 145 1.08 -16.48 -19.89
C GLU A 145 2.29 -15.87 -19.18
N PHE A 146 2.09 -15.21 -18.03
CA PHE A 146 3.20 -14.68 -17.22
C PHE A 146 4.08 -15.82 -16.69
N ASN A 147 3.48 -16.86 -16.11
CA ASN A 147 4.21 -18.01 -15.56
C ASN A 147 5.01 -18.75 -16.63
N ASN A 148 4.56 -18.72 -17.89
CA ASN A 148 5.30 -19.29 -19.00
C ASN A 148 6.58 -18.51 -19.33
N LEU A 149 6.69 -17.22 -18.99
CA LEU A 149 7.92 -16.44 -19.16
C LEU A 149 9.07 -17.03 -18.31
N GLU A 150 8.77 -17.44 -17.08
CA GLU A 150 9.75 -18.04 -16.16
C GLU A 150 10.45 -19.26 -16.76
N LYS A 151 9.76 -20.05 -17.59
CA LYS A 151 10.29 -21.30 -18.18
C LYS A 151 11.53 -21.09 -19.04
N SER A 152 11.74 -19.87 -19.54
CA SER A 152 12.94 -19.50 -20.31
C SER A 152 14.19 -19.30 -19.43
N GLY A 153 14.01 -19.19 -18.10
CA GLY A 153 15.08 -18.92 -17.13
C GLY A 153 15.51 -17.46 -17.12
N LEU A 154 16.03 -16.96 -18.25
CA LEU A 154 16.35 -15.56 -18.48
C LEU A 154 15.36 -14.98 -19.49
N VAL A 155 14.60 -13.97 -19.09
CA VAL A 155 13.50 -13.41 -19.88
C VAL A 155 13.94 -12.10 -20.52
N PRO A 156 13.89 -11.95 -21.86
CA PRO A 156 14.11 -10.66 -22.51
C PRO A 156 13.10 -9.62 -22.03
N ILE A 157 13.54 -8.39 -21.78
CA ILE A 157 12.65 -7.30 -21.33
C ILE A 157 11.47 -7.07 -22.28
N GLU A 158 11.67 -7.27 -23.59
CA GLU A 158 10.64 -7.11 -24.61
C GLU A 158 9.47 -8.07 -24.41
N GLU A 159 9.72 -9.30 -23.95
CA GLU A 159 8.67 -10.28 -23.64
C GLU A 159 7.84 -9.85 -22.43
N VAL A 160 8.49 -9.25 -21.43
CA VAL A 160 7.82 -8.69 -20.25
C VAL A 160 6.96 -7.47 -20.63
N VAL A 161 7.52 -6.56 -21.45
CA VAL A 161 6.80 -5.39 -22.00
C VAL A 161 5.62 -5.83 -22.87
N TYR A 162 5.79 -6.87 -23.67
CA TYR A 162 4.72 -7.45 -24.49
C TYR A 162 3.58 -7.98 -23.62
N TRP A 163 3.89 -8.77 -22.58
CA TRP A 163 2.89 -9.27 -21.64
C TRP A 163 2.16 -8.12 -20.95
N TYR A 164 2.88 -7.10 -20.48
CA TYR A 164 2.29 -5.93 -19.83
C TYR A 164 1.27 -5.21 -20.73
N ASN A 165 1.68 -4.91 -21.97
CA ASN A 165 0.83 -4.22 -22.93
C ASN A 165 -0.41 -5.05 -23.31
N LYS A 166 -0.26 -6.37 -23.40
CA LYS A 166 -1.39 -7.29 -23.63
C LYS A 166 -2.34 -7.35 -22.44
N CYS A 167 -1.82 -7.25 -21.20
CA CYS A 167 -2.61 -7.27 -19.97
C CYS A 167 -3.28 -5.91 -19.67
N LYS A 168 -2.77 -4.80 -20.21
CA LYS A 168 -3.25 -3.43 -19.95
C LYS A 168 -4.78 -3.22 -20.11
N PRO A 169 -5.47 -3.76 -21.12
CA PRO A 169 -6.93 -3.64 -21.22
C PRO A 169 -7.67 -4.33 -20.05
N LEU A 170 -7.21 -5.53 -19.66
CA LEU A 170 -7.74 -6.25 -18.50
C LEU A 170 -7.46 -5.47 -17.22
N ALA A 171 -6.25 -4.94 -17.05
CA ALA A 171 -5.89 -4.13 -15.89
C ALA A 171 -6.77 -2.88 -15.74
N LYS A 172 -7.08 -2.20 -16.86
CA LYS A 172 -8.00 -1.05 -16.88
C LYS A 172 -9.43 -1.42 -16.49
N GLU A 173 -9.94 -2.53 -16.99
CA GLU A 173 -11.28 -3.06 -16.67
C GLU A 173 -11.40 -3.42 -15.18
N LEU A 174 -10.36 -4.06 -14.63
CA LEU A 174 -10.25 -4.41 -13.22
C LEU A 174 -9.86 -3.23 -12.32
N LYS A 175 -9.54 -2.08 -12.90
CA LYS A 175 -9.03 -0.87 -12.22
C LYS A 175 -7.81 -1.15 -11.35
N LEU A 176 -6.88 -1.98 -11.83
CA LEU A 176 -5.65 -2.33 -11.11
C LEU A 176 -4.73 -1.10 -10.91
N ASP A 177 -4.83 -0.12 -11.81
CA ASP A 177 -4.10 1.16 -11.74
C ASP A 177 -4.75 2.20 -10.81
N SER A 178 -5.93 1.89 -10.25
CA SER A 178 -6.68 2.83 -9.41
C SER A 178 -6.37 2.60 -7.94
N LEU A 179 -6.06 3.69 -7.23
CA LEU A 179 -5.99 3.72 -5.77
C LEU A 179 -7.36 3.47 -5.08
N TYR A 180 -8.46 3.48 -5.86
CA TYR A 180 -9.83 3.35 -5.36
C TYR A 180 -10.48 2.05 -5.86
N VAL A 181 -10.02 0.91 -5.37
CA VAL A 181 -10.68 -0.38 -5.61
C VAL A 181 -11.90 -0.50 -4.67
N ARG A 182 -13.11 -0.30 -5.21
CA ARG A 182 -14.37 -0.39 -4.44
C ARG A 182 -14.79 -1.81 -4.08
N LYS A 183 -14.40 -2.80 -4.89
CA LYS A 183 -14.72 -4.21 -4.69
C LYS A 183 -13.47 -5.02 -4.84
N GLU A 184 -13.12 -5.75 -3.80
CA GLU A 184 -11.95 -6.61 -3.82
C GLU A 184 -12.38 -8.05 -4.02
N TYR A 185 -11.96 -8.59 -5.15
CA TYR A 185 -12.07 -10.01 -5.40
C TYR A 185 -10.73 -10.65 -5.08
N LYS A 186 -10.73 -11.71 -4.28
CA LYS A 186 -9.56 -12.51 -3.94
C LYS A 186 -8.86 -12.98 -5.21
N ALA A 187 -9.63 -13.36 -6.23
CA ALA A 187 -9.10 -13.79 -7.52
C ALA A 187 -8.24 -12.72 -8.21
N TYR A 188 -8.48 -11.43 -7.96
CA TYR A 188 -7.79 -10.34 -8.65
C TYR A 188 -6.45 -10.00 -8.01
N LYS A 189 -6.24 -10.41 -6.75
CA LYS A 189 -5.04 -10.07 -5.98
C LYS A 189 -3.75 -10.50 -6.67
N HIS A 190 -3.76 -11.71 -7.25
CA HIS A 190 -2.56 -12.26 -7.87
C HIS A 190 -2.17 -11.47 -9.12
N ILE A 191 -3.11 -11.27 -10.05
CA ILE A 191 -2.85 -10.49 -11.26
C ILE A 191 -2.53 -9.02 -10.96
N ALA A 192 -3.17 -8.42 -9.94
CA ALA A 192 -2.85 -7.08 -9.47
C ALA A 192 -1.39 -6.96 -9.01
N SER A 193 -0.92 -7.94 -8.23
CA SER A 193 0.48 -7.99 -7.79
C SER A 193 1.43 -8.13 -8.97
N LEU A 194 1.17 -9.07 -9.90
CA LEU A 194 2.03 -9.27 -11.08
C LEU A 194 2.10 -8.01 -11.94
N TYR A 195 0.94 -7.45 -12.27
CA TYR A 195 0.83 -6.29 -13.15
C TYR A 195 1.53 -5.06 -12.56
N ARG A 196 1.42 -4.82 -11.25
CA ARG A 196 2.09 -3.72 -10.55
C ARG A 196 3.61 -3.85 -10.56
N GLU A 197 4.14 -5.03 -10.21
CA GLU A 197 5.60 -5.21 -10.21
C GLU A 197 6.18 -5.08 -11.63
N VAL A 198 5.46 -5.58 -12.64
CA VAL A 198 5.88 -5.42 -14.03
C VAL A 198 5.77 -3.97 -14.51
N SER A 199 4.74 -3.24 -14.09
CA SER A 199 4.56 -1.84 -14.51
C SER A 199 5.73 -0.96 -14.07
N TYR A 200 6.39 -1.29 -12.95
CA TYR A 200 7.59 -0.60 -12.50
C TYR A 200 8.77 -0.75 -13.46
N LEU A 201 9.00 -1.96 -13.95
CA LEU A 201 10.04 -2.21 -14.96
C LEU A 201 9.69 -1.54 -16.29
N VAL A 202 8.44 -1.65 -16.72
CA VAL A 202 7.99 -1.04 -17.98
C VAL A 202 8.07 0.48 -17.91
N HIS A 203 7.75 1.10 -16.77
CA HIS A 203 7.95 2.53 -16.55
C HIS A 203 9.40 2.94 -16.78
N ASN A 204 10.37 2.23 -16.20
CA ASN A 204 11.79 2.52 -16.41
C ASN A 204 12.21 2.32 -17.87
N PHE A 205 11.68 1.27 -18.53
CA PHE A 205 11.94 0.97 -19.94
C PHE A 205 11.43 2.07 -20.88
N GLU A 206 10.18 2.51 -20.69
CA GLU A 206 9.54 3.53 -21.52
C GLU A 206 10.24 4.90 -21.39
N ASN A 207 10.87 5.17 -20.25
CA ASN A 207 11.56 6.43 -19.95
C ASN A 207 13.09 6.40 -20.22
N ILE A 208 13.62 5.36 -20.89
CA ILE A 208 15.07 5.19 -21.08
C ILE A 208 15.76 6.36 -21.79
N SER A 209 15.07 7.08 -22.69
CA SER A 209 15.64 8.25 -23.35
C SER A 209 15.88 9.42 -22.39
N LEU A 210 15.02 9.58 -21.39
CA LEU A 210 15.23 10.58 -20.33
C LEU A 210 16.46 10.23 -19.51
N ALA A 211 16.61 8.95 -19.16
CA ALA A 211 17.78 8.47 -18.44
C ALA A 211 19.09 8.74 -19.19
N LYS A 212 19.13 8.41 -20.49
CA LYS A 212 20.29 8.66 -21.36
C LYS A 212 20.66 10.14 -21.38
N ASN A 213 19.69 11.02 -21.61
CA ASN A 213 19.93 12.46 -21.66
C ASN A 213 20.46 13.01 -20.32
N ALA A 214 19.89 12.55 -19.20
CA ALA A 214 20.31 12.94 -17.87
C ALA A 214 21.74 12.47 -17.55
N LEU A 215 22.09 11.22 -17.89
CA LEU A 215 23.43 10.68 -17.71
C LEU A 215 24.46 11.36 -18.62
N ASP A 216 24.11 11.63 -19.88
CA ASP A 216 24.98 12.37 -20.80
C ASP A 216 25.29 13.79 -20.32
N ALA A 217 24.30 14.45 -19.68
CA ALA A 217 24.51 15.73 -19.01
C ALA A 217 25.42 15.55 -17.77
N TYR A 218 25.13 14.54 -16.95
CA TYR A 218 25.89 14.23 -15.73
C TYR A 218 27.37 14.00 -16.01
N TYR A 219 27.72 13.21 -17.04
CA TYR A 219 29.10 12.89 -17.36
C TYR A 219 29.93 14.06 -17.90
N LYS A 220 29.28 15.19 -18.24
CA LYS A 220 29.95 16.43 -18.66
C LYS A 220 30.21 17.38 -17.48
N ILE A 221 29.67 17.09 -16.31
CA ILE A 221 29.82 17.92 -15.10
C ILE A 221 31.19 17.65 -14.46
N ASN A 222 31.82 18.72 -13.97
CA ASN A 222 32.95 18.58 -13.04
C ASN A 222 32.42 18.10 -11.68
N ARG A 223 32.79 16.88 -11.28
CA ARG A 223 32.32 16.26 -10.03
C ARG A 223 32.87 16.93 -8.76
N GLU A 224 33.90 17.76 -8.88
CA GLU A 224 34.41 18.57 -7.76
C GLU A 224 33.59 19.86 -7.56
N ASP A 225 32.75 20.23 -8.55
CA ASP A 225 31.88 21.39 -8.46
C ASP A 225 30.48 20.99 -8.00
N GLU A 226 30.25 21.12 -6.68
CA GLU A 226 28.97 20.85 -6.05
C GLU A 226 27.82 21.66 -6.66
N LYS A 227 28.06 22.91 -7.09
CA LYS A 227 27.00 23.75 -7.67
C LYS A 227 26.47 23.14 -8.96
N SER A 228 27.34 22.56 -9.77
CA SER A 228 26.96 21.87 -11.00
C SER A 228 26.19 20.58 -10.71
N ILE A 229 26.56 19.83 -9.66
CA ILE A 229 25.80 18.65 -9.22
C ILE A 229 24.40 19.05 -8.74
N VAL A 230 24.29 20.10 -7.92
CA VAL A 230 23.00 20.63 -7.45
C VAL A 230 22.12 21.07 -8.61
N LYS A 231 22.69 21.79 -9.58
CA LYS A 231 21.95 22.18 -10.79
C LYS A 231 21.38 20.96 -11.51
N TRP A 232 22.21 19.93 -11.70
CA TRP A 232 21.77 18.69 -12.35
C TRP A 232 20.68 17.96 -11.56
N LEU A 233 20.79 17.87 -10.23
CA LEU A 233 19.74 17.30 -9.40
C LEU A 233 18.41 18.05 -9.59
N LEU A 234 18.43 19.38 -9.54
CA LEU A 234 17.23 20.21 -9.70
C LEU A 234 16.60 20.09 -11.10
N GLU A 235 17.41 19.96 -12.15
CA GLU A 235 16.93 19.76 -13.52
C GLU A 235 16.34 18.36 -13.76
N ASN A 236 16.66 17.39 -12.90
CA ASN A 236 16.24 15.99 -13.02
C ASN A 236 15.30 15.53 -11.88
N ASP A 237 14.79 16.45 -11.06
CA ASP A 237 13.93 16.14 -9.91
C ASP A 237 12.63 15.42 -10.32
N ASP A 238 12.14 15.70 -11.53
CA ASP A 238 10.95 15.06 -12.11
C ASP A 238 11.27 13.74 -12.85
N ASN A 239 12.54 13.39 -13.03
CA ASN A 239 12.96 12.16 -13.70
C ASN A 239 12.91 10.98 -12.71
N TYR A 240 11.70 10.52 -12.42
CA TYR A 240 11.48 9.42 -11.49
C TYR A 240 11.70 8.04 -12.14
N PHE A 241 12.60 7.26 -11.55
CA PHE A 241 12.83 5.85 -11.88
C PHE A 241 12.56 4.99 -10.64
N ILE A 242 11.97 3.82 -10.87
CA ILE A 242 11.58 2.92 -9.78
C ILE A 242 12.75 2.00 -9.49
N ASP A 243 13.18 1.95 -8.23
CA ASP A 243 14.21 1.01 -7.83
C ASP A 243 13.66 -0.42 -7.87
N LEU A 244 14.40 -1.31 -8.51
CA LEU A 244 14.07 -2.71 -8.64
C LEU A 244 15.22 -3.55 -8.11
N LYS A 245 14.90 -4.76 -7.68
CA LYS A 245 15.89 -5.69 -7.16
C LYS A 245 16.90 -6.07 -8.25
N LYS A 246 18.16 -5.78 -7.99
CA LYS A 246 19.28 -6.09 -8.89
C LYS A 246 19.96 -7.39 -8.50
N THR A 247 20.61 -8.04 -9.46
CA THR A 247 21.59 -9.12 -9.19
C THR A 247 22.93 -8.53 -8.76
N ASP A 248 23.79 -9.30 -8.07
CA ASP A 248 25.10 -8.80 -7.61
C ASP A 248 25.99 -8.25 -8.73
N ASN A 249 25.85 -8.77 -9.96
CA ASN A 249 26.63 -8.37 -11.13
C ASN A 249 25.81 -7.58 -12.17
N TRP A 250 24.67 -7.00 -11.79
CA TRP A 250 23.72 -6.38 -12.71
C TRP A 250 24.34 -5.32 -13.62
N LYS A 251 25.31 -4.53 -13.13
CA LYS A 251 26.01 -3.50 -13.93
C LYS A 251 26.79 -4.11 -15.11
N LYS A 252 27.21 -5.37 -14.99
CA LYS A 252 27.93 -6.11 -16.03
C LYS A 252 26.98 -6.93 -16.91
N THR A 253 25.94 -7.51 -16.31
CA THR A 253 25.08 -8.48 -16.99
C THR A 253 23.82 -7.86 -17.59
N GLY A 254 23.33 -6.75 -17.04
CA GLY A 254 22.02 -6.22 -17.37
C GLY A 254 20.86 -6.87 -16.61
N PHE A 255 21.13 -7.79 -15.68
CA PHE A 255 20.08 -8.67 -15.14
C PHE A 255 19.43 -8.12 -13.87
N ILE A 256 18.10 -8.03 -13.90
CA ILE A 256 17.24 -7.52 -12.84
C ILE A 256 16.27 -8.63 -12.41
N ILE A 257 15.83 -8.59 -11.15
CA ILE A 257 14.87 -9.54 -10.57
C ILE A 257 13.54 -8.82 -10.37
N LEU A 258 12.50 -9.34 -10.99
CA LEU A 258 11.12 -8.98 -10.63
C LEU A 258 10.69 -9.84 -9.44
N GLU A 259 10.31 -9.20 -8.34
CA GLU A 259 9.83 -9.88 -7.12
C GLU A 259 8.36 -10.32 -7.23
N THR A 260 8.03 -10.90 -8.38
CA THR A 260 6.75 -11.54 -8.67
C THR A 260 6.69 -12.97 -8.14
N ASN A 261 5.54 -13.64 -8.29
CA ASN A 261 5.40 -15.08 -8.04
C ASN A 261 4.86 -15.74 -9.33
N PRO A 262 5.68 -16.45 -10.12
CA PRO A 262 7.09 -16.73 -9.90
C PRO A 262 7.97 -15.48 -10.05
N LYS A 263 9.18 -15.52 -9.47
CA LYS A 263 10.18 -14.47 -9.67
C LYS A 263 10.73 -14.58 -11.09
N LEU A 264 10.89 -13.45 -11.78
CA LEU A 264 11.52 -13.45 -13.10
C LEU A 264 12.92 -12.86 -13.01
N LEU A 265 13.89 -13.54 -13.62
CA LEU A 265 15.18 -12.97 -13.96
C LEU A 265 15.05 -12.36 -15.36
N VAL A 266 15.16 -11.04 -15.45
CA VAL A 266 14.93 -10.29 -16.69
C VAL A 266 16.25 -9.77 -17.24
N ASP A 267 16.48 -9.98 -18.53
CA ASP A 267 17.57 -9.39 -19.28
C ASP A 267 17.19 -7.97 -19.72
N CYS A 268 17.76 -6.98 -19.03
CA CYS A 268 17.62 -5.57 -19.35
C CYS A 268 18.88 -5.01 -20.03
N ASN A 269 19.72 -5.88 -20.62
CA ASN A 269 20.91 -5.44 -21.33
C ASN A 269 20.53 -4.48 -22.48
N GLY A 270 21.17 -3.31 -22.51
CA GLY A 270 20.78 -2.20 -23.41
C GLY A 270 19.82 -1.17 -22.81
N TYR A 271 19.28 -1.43 -21.61
CA TYR A 271 18.33 -0.55 -20.90
C TYR A 271 18.79 -0.19 -19.48
N LEU A 272 20.10 -0.25 -19.23
CA LEU A 272 20.68 -0.03 -17.90
C LEU A 272 20.65 1.43 -17.43
N ASP A 273 20.52 2.38 -18.36
CA ASP A 273 20.65 3.81 -18.06
C ASP A 273 19.64 4.28 -17.00
N GLY A 274 18.41 3.75 -17.02
CA GLY A 274 17.40 4.08 -16.00
C GLY A 274 17.82 3.66 -14.59
N PHE A 275 18.41 2.47 -14.47
CA PHE A 275 18.90 1.96 -13.18
C PHE A 275 20.15 2.69 -12.71
N LEU A 276 21.05 3.02 -13.63
CA LEU A 276 22.27 3.78 -13.34
C LEU A 276 21.94 5.21 -12.93
N LEU A 277 21.00 5.86 -13.63
CA LEU A 277 20.52 7.18 -13.28
C LEU A 277 19.94 7.18 -11.86
N ASN A 278 19.09 6.21 -11.52
CA ASN A 278 18.49 6.15 -10.20
C ASN A 278 19.55 6.07 -9.09
N GLU A 279 20.56 5.19 -9.23
CA GLU A 279 21.65 5.10 -8.25
C GLU A 279 22.45 6.40 -8.15
N ILE A 280 22.86 6.98 -9.29
CA ILE A 280 23.65 8.22 -9.29
C ILE A 280 22.85 9.38 -8.70
N TYR A 281 21.57 9.51 -9.07
CA TYR A 281 20.70 10.55 -8.57
C TYR A 281 20.52 10.42 -7.06
N SER A 282 20.14 9.24 -6.56
CA SER A 282 19.96 8.99 -5.13
C SER A 282 21.24 9.25 -4.34
N ASP A 283 22.39 8.76 -4.81
CA ASP A 283 23.68 8.96 -4.13
C ASP A 283 23.99 10.46 -3.94
N HIS A 284 23.84 11.27 -4.99
CA HIS A 284 24.09 12.72 -4.90
C HIS A 284 23.00 13.44 -4.09
N PHE A 285 21.74 13.08 -4.29
CA PHE A 285 20.61 13.68 -3.59
C PHE A 285 20.77 13.48 -2.08
N ASP A 286 21.03 12.25 -1.63
CA ASP A 286 21.19 11.92 -0.21
C ASP A 286 22.38 12.66 0.40
N GLN A 287 23.53 12.70 -0.28
CA GLN A 287 24.72 13.44 0.19
C GLN A 287 24.43 14.94 0.38
N ILE A 288 23.74 15.57 -0.57
CA ILE A 288 23.42 17.00 -0.50
C ILE A 288 22.34 17.27 0.54
N MET A 289 21.32 16.41 0.62
CA MET A 289 20.26 16.52 1.63
C MET A 289 20.80 16.35 3.06
N GLU A 290 21.73 15.43 3.28
CA GLU A 290 22.42 15.24 4.55
C GLU A 290 23.27 16.46 4.89
N LYS A 291 24.09 16.94 3.94
CA LYS A 291 24.95 18.11 4.12
C LYS A 291 24.17 19.38 4.49
N TYR A 292 22.99 19.57 3.89
CA TYR A 292 22.13 20.74 4.10
C TYR A 292 20.90 20.45 4.95
N GLN A 293 20.98 19.45 5.83
CA GLN A 293 19.91 19.16 6.76
C GLN A 293 19.52 20.42 7.57
N PRO A 294 18.22 20.72 7.77
CA PRO A 294 17.79 21.87 8.54
C PRO A 294 18.27 21.80 9.99
N THR A 295 18.75 22.93 10.53
CA THR A 295 19.11 23.06 11.94
C THR A 295 17.87 23.30 12.80
N ASN A 296 18.00 23.17 14.12
CA ASN A 296 16.91 23.50 15.06
C ASN A 296 16.40 24.94 14.86
N GLU A 297 17.30 25.89 14.60
CA GLU A 297 16.94 27.28 14.31
C GLU A 297 16.04 27.39 13.07
N HIS A 298 16.34 26.63 12.01
CA HIS A 298 15.47 26.60 10.83
C HIS A 298 14.06 26.09 11.17
N PHE A 299 13.93 25.09 12.05
CA PHE A 299 12.62 24.63 12.51
C PHE A 299 11.89 25.69 13.33
N GLU A 300 12.56 26.35 14.26
CA GLU A 300 11.97 27.41 15.09
C GLU A 300 11.45 28.57 14.23
N GLN A 301 12.24 29.01 13.25
CA GLN A 301 11.87 30.09 12.33
C GLN A 301 10.71 29.72 11.38
N ASN A 302 10.45 28.42 11.16
CA ASN A 302 9.40 27.93 10.28
C ASN A 302 8.24 27.26 11.04
N GLY A 303 7.98 27.70 12.28
CA GLY A 303 6.82 27.24 13.06
C GLY A 303 6.88 25.76 13.44
N GLY A 304 8.09 25.23 13.62
CA GLY A 304 8.37 23.84 13.99
C GLY A 304 8.29 22.84 12.84
N ARG A 305 8.14 23.29 11.58
CA ARG A 305 8.04 22.39 10.41
C ARG A 305 8.86 22.91 9.25
N VAL A 306 9.59 22.00 8.61
CA VAL A 306 10.36 22.28 7.39
C VAL A 306 9.98 21.26 6.33
N GLN A 307 9.64 21.73 5.12
CA GLN A 307 9.36 20.84 4.00
C GLN A 307 10.62 20.07 3.59
N TYR A 308 10.51 18.74 3.48
CA TYR A 308 11.58 17.88 3.00
C TYR A 308 11.71 18.01 1.47
N SER A 309 12.62 18.87 1.01
CA SER A 309 13.01 18.97 -0.40
C SER A 309 14.36 19.65 -0.55
N LEU A 310 15.10 19.30 -1.60
CA LEU A 310 16.40 19.89 -1.90
C LEU A 310 16.31 21.42 -2.04
N LYS A 311 15.32 21.92 -2.80
CA LYS A 311 15.09 23.36 -2.97
C LYS A 311 14.90 24.07 -1.64
N ASN A 312 14.15 23.49 -0.71
CA ASN A 312 13.87 24.11 0.57
C ASN A 312 15.10 24.09 1.49
N TYR A 313 15.84 22.98 1.51
CA TYR A 313 17.05 22.85 2.33
C TYR A 313 18.11 23.86 1.87
N LEU A 314 18.31 24.02 0.56
CA LEU A 314 19.22 25.02 0.00
C LEU A 314 18.80 26.46 0.33
N LYS A 315 17.48 26.78 0.27
CA LYS A 315 16.95 28.10 0.65
C LYS A 315 17.26 28.45 2.10
N LEU A 316 17.02 27.53 3.03
CA LEU A 316 17.29 27.74 4.45
C LEU A 316 18.76 28.06 4.72
N HIS A 317 19.67 27.39 4.01
CA HIS A 317 21.11 27.58 4.14
C HIS A 317 21.68 28.72 3.27
N ASN A 318 20.84 29.47 2.55
CA ASN A 318 21.23 30.50 1.59
C ASN A 318 22.23 30.00 0.53
N LYS A 319 22.05 28.77 0.05
CA LYS A 319 22.93 28.11 -0.93
C LYS A 319 22.30 28.07 -2.31
N TYR A 320 23.13 28.37 -3.32
CA TYR A 320 22.79 28.25 -4.74
C TYR A 320 21.46 28.91 -5.13
N LEU A 321 21.12 30.04 -4.50
CA LEU A 321 19.83 30.73 -4.68
C LEU A 321 19.57 31.15 -6.14
N ASP A 322 20.62 31.30 -6.95
CA ASP A 322 20.51 31.58 -8.38
C ASP A 322 19.96 30.41 -9.22
N LEU A 323 19.87 29.21 -8.63
CA LEU A 323 19.31 28.01 -9.26
C LEU A 323 17.85 27.73 -8.84
N LEU A 324 17.26 28.50 -7.91
CA LEU A 324 16.05 28.13 -7.16
C LEU A 324 14.77 28.91 -7.48
#